data_AF-A0A2N1SYC8-F1
#
_entry.id   AF-A0A2N1SYC8-F1
#
_cell.length_a   1.000
_cell.length_b   1.000
_cell.length_c   1.000
_cell.angle_alpha   90.00
_cell.angle_beta   90.00
_cell.angle_gamma   90.00
#
_symmetry.space_group_name_H-M   'P 1'
#
loop_
_entity.id
_entity.type
_entity.pdbx_description
1 polymer ?
#
loop_
_entity_poly.entity_id
_entity_poly.type
_entity_poly.pdbx_seq_one_letter_code
_entity_poly.pdbx_strand_id
1 'polypeptide(L)'
;MPSTTSKISEIIDKYSQFSFKETDIFSWQPSDNTICYNPKDSNVLILLLHEISHAILGHKQYSSDIGLLKLEQETWGRTIELANSLDITVNADDIQANLDTYRDWMHERSKCPACKATGLQIKLNIYECPVCSHRWKVNQAKDCRLKRQNIKNAQ
;
A
#
# COMPACT_ATOMS: atom_id res chain seq x y z
N MET A 1 -13.46 -29.67 -2.09
CA MET A 1 -13.05 -28.25 -2.09
C MET A 1 -11.55 -28.21 -2.36
N PRO A 2 -11.05 -27.39 -3.30
CA PRO A 2 -9.61 -27.27 -3.49
C PRO A 2 -8.96 -26.74 -2.22
N SER A 3 -7.80 -27.29 -1.85
CA SER A 3 -7.00 -26.76 -0.74
C SER A 3 -6.40 -25.41 -1.13
N THR A 4 -6.15 -24.53 -0.15
CA THR A 4 -5.51 -23.22 -0.38
C THR A 4 -4.23 -23.34 -1.20
N THR A 5 -3.41 -24.36 -0.94
CA THR A 5 -2.19 -24.67 -1.70
C THR A 5 -2.46 -24.94 -3.18
N SER A 6 -3.52 -25.69 -3.50
CA SER A 6 -3.90 -25.95 -4.90
C SER A 6 -4.28 -24.66 -5.63
N LYS A 7 -4.94 -23.73 -4.93
CA LYS A 7 -5.35 -22.45 -5.52
C LYS A 7 -4.18 -21.49 -5.69
N ILE A 8 -3.20 -21.50 -4.78
CA ILE A 8 -1.94 -20.77 -4.93
C ILE A 8 -1.21 -21.22 -6.20
N SER A 9 -1.08 -22.54 -6.42
CA SER A 9 -0.45 -23.07 -7.63
C SER A 9 -1.16 -22.60 -8.91
N GLU A 10 -2.49 -22.68 -8.95
CA GLU A 10 -3.29 -22.20 -10.09
C GLU A 10 -3.04 -20.70 -10.39
N ILE A 11 -2.95 -19.87 -9.34
CA ILE A 11 -2.65 -18.45 -9.48
C ILE A 11 -1.23 -18.25 -10.05
N ILE A 12 -0.23 -18.93 -9.50
CA ILE A 12 1.17 -18.83 -9.94
C ILE A 12 1.29 -19.23 -11.42
N ASP A 13 0.65 -20.33 -11.82
CA ASP A 13 0.68 -20.81 -13.20
C ASP A 13 0.01 -19.79 -14.15
N LYS A 14 -1.14 -19.23 -13.74
CA LYS A 14 -1.88 -18.22 -14.51
C LYS A 14 -1.11 -16.93 -14.71
N TYR A 15 -0.25 -16.56 -13.75
CA TYR A 15 0.54 -15.33 -13.77
C TYR A 15 2.05 -15.58 -13.90
N SER A 16 2.43 -16.62 -14.64
CA SER A 16 3.81 -17.08 -14.87
C SER A 16 4.73 -16.06 -15.55
N GLN A 17 4.22 -14.92 -16.01
CA GLN A 17 5.05 -13.78 -16.43
C GLN A 17 5.80 -13.10 -15.27
N PHE A 18 5.41 -13.36 -14.02
CA PHE A 18 6.09 -12.88 -12.82
C PHE A 18 6.84 -14.01 -12.13
N SER A 19 7.91 -13.66 -11.41
CA SER A 19 8.57 -14.59 -10.50
C SER A 19 7.84 -14.60 -9.15
N PHE A 20 7.81 -15.73 -8.46
CA PHE A 20 7.15 -15.87 -7.17
C PHE A 20 8.15 -16.36 -6.12
N LYS A 21 8.10 -15.76 -4.94
CA LYS A 21 8.98 -16.10 -3.82
C LYS A 21 8.20 -16.18 -2.51
N GLU A 22 8.31 -17.30 -1.82
CA GLU A 22 7.76 -17.44 -0.48
C GLU A 22 8.60 -16.64 0.51
N THR A 23 7.95 -15.76 1.28
CA THR A 23 8.56 -14.96 2.33
C THR A 23 7.56 -14.74 3.48
N ASP A 24 7.98 -14.07 4.56
CA ASP A 24 7.07 -13.72 5.66
C ASP A 24 6.23 -12.46 5.39
N ILE A 25 6.50 -11.73 4.29
CA ILE A 25 5.80 -10.48 3.93
C ILE A 25 5.22 -10.56 2.52
N PHE A 26 4.17 -9.77 2.28
CA PHE A 26 3.63 -9.55 0.94
C PHE A 26 4.31 -8.32 0.34
N SER A 27 4.87 -8.46 -0.86
CA SER A 27 5.41 -7.31 -1.60
C SER A 27 5.63 -7.61 -3.08
N TRP A 28 5.29 -6.62 -3.90
CA TRP A 28 5.73 -6.52 -5.28
C TRP A 28 7.12 -5.89 -5.36
N GLN A 29 8.05 -6.55 -6.06
CA GLN A 29 9.43 -6.09 -6.29
C GLN A 29 9.63 -5.79 -7.79
N PRO A 30 9.42 -4.53 -8.23
CA PRO A 30 9.46 -4.18 -9.64
C PRO A 30 10.84 -4.33 -10.31
N SER A 31 11.93 -4.26 -9.54
CA SER A 31 13.31 -4.43 -10.04
C SER A 31 13.55 -5.84 -10.55
N ASP A 32 13.01 -6.82 -9.84
CA ASP A 32 13.26 -8.25 -10.04
C ASP A 32 12.05 -8.95 -10.65
N ASN A 33 11.00 -8.20 -11.02
CA ASN A 33 9.74 -8.71 -11.53
C ASN A 33 9.17 -9.84 -10.64
N THR A 34 9.31 -9.67 -9.31
CA THR A 34 9.08 -10.74 -8.32
C THR A 34 7.96 -10.37 -7.35
N ILE A 35 7.05 -11.32 -7.11
CA ILE A 35 5.99 -11.24 -6.12
C ILE A 35 6.39 -12.09 -4.91
N CYS A 36 6.53 -11.42 -3.76
CA CYS A 36 6.76 -12.06 -2.48
C CYS A 36 5.42 -12.29 -1.78
N TYR A 37 5.19 -13.49 -1.25
CA TYR A 37 3.94 -13.86 -0.57
C TYR A 37 4.20 -14.80 0.60
N ASN A 38 3.31 -14.79 1.59
CA ASN A 38 3.37 -15.70 2.73
C ASN A 38 2.31 -16.80 2.62
N PRO A 39 2.70 -18.07 2.33
CA PRO A 39 1.76 -19.18 2.19
C PRO A 39 1.03 -19.56 3.48
N LYS A 40 1.51 -19.09 4.65
CA LYS A 40 0.95 -19.39 5.96
C LYS A 40 -0.12 -18.39 6.41
N ASP A 41 -0.28 -17.28 5.69
CA ASP A 41 -1.29 -16.27 6.02
C ASP A 41 -2.70 -16.78 5.69
N SER A 42 -3.67 -16.52 6.59
CA SER A 42 -5.05 -16.93 6.36
C SER A 42 -5.70 -16.25 5.16
N ASN A 43 -5.23 -15.06 4.80
CA ASN A 43 -5.71 -14.24 3.69
C ASN A 43 -4.78 -14.32 2.46
N VAL A 44 -3.90 -15.32 2.40
CA VAL A 44 -2.87 -15.46 1.36
C VAL A 44 -3.38 -15.27 -0.06
N LEU A 45 -4.55 -15.82 -0.40
CA LEU A 45 -5.08 -15.72 -1.78
C LEU A 45 -5.36 -14.27 -2.18
N ILE A 46 -5.98 -13.50 -1.29
CA ILE A 46 -6.33 -12.10 -1.55
C ILE A 46 -5.08 -11.22 -1.54
N LEU A 47 -4.20 -11.41 -0.57
CA LEU A 47 -2.95 -10.64 -0.47
C LEU A 47 -1.99 -10.96 -1.62
N LEU A 48 -1.93 -12.21 -2.09
CA LEU A 48 -1.19 -12.58 -3.29
C LEU A 48 -1.74 -11.88 -4.54
N LEU A 49 -3.07 -11.86 -4.70
CA LEU A 49 -3.72 -11.14 -5.80
C LEU A 49 -3.53 -9.61 -5.71
N HIS A 50 -3.39 -9.06 -4.51
CA HIS A 50 -3.05 -7.67 -4.28
C HIS A 50 -1.65 -7.33 -4.83
N GLU A 51 -0.64 -8.14 -4.51
CA GLU A 51 0.71 -7.93 -5.07
C GLU A 51 0.77 -8.16 -6.59
N ILE A 52 0.03 -9.15 -7.11
CA ILE A 52 -0.13 -9.35 -8.56
C ILE A 52 -0.77 -8.12 -9.20
N SER A 53 -1.76 -7.51 -8.54
CA SER A 53 -2.44 -6.32 -9.04
C SER A 53 -1.50 -5.12 -9.13
N HIS A 54 -0.61 -4.93 -8.15
CA HIS A 54 0.47 -3.94 -8.25
C HIS A 54 1.36 -4.18 -9.47
N ALA A 55 1.73 -5.44 -9.72
CA ALA A 55 2.57 -5.81 -10.85
C ALA A 55 1.88 -5.55 -12.20
N ILE A 56 0.61 -5.95 -12.34
CA ILE A 56 -0.19 -5.77 -13.56
C ILE A 56 -0.40 -4.28 -13.87
N LEU A 57 -0.71 -3.47 -12.86
CA LEU A 57 -0.91 -2.02 -13.02
C LEU A 57 0.42 -1.26 -13.20
N GLY A 58 1.56 -1.96 -13.09
CA GLY A 58 2.87 -1.35 -13.24
C GLY A 58 3.21 -0.35 -12.14
N HIS A 59 2.64 -0.52 -10.94
CA HIS A 59 2.90 0.33 -9.79
C HIS A 59 4.36 0.15 -9.34
N LYS A 60 5.15 1.23 -9.37
CA LYS A 60 6.58 1.20 -8.97
C LYS A 60 6.92 2.21 -7.89
N GLN A 61 6.37 3.42 -8.00
CA GLN A 61 6.70 4.55 -7.14
C GLN A 61 5.49 5.48 -7.03
N TYR A 62 5.47 6.29 -5.97
CA TYR A 62 4.51 7.35 -5.76
C TYR A 62 5.24 8.65 -5.38
N SER A 63 4.66 9.78 -5.75
CA SER A 63 5.24 11.12 -5.54
C SER A 63 4.58 11.91 -4.41
N SER A 64 3.44 11.42 -3.90
CA SER A 64 2.67 12.03 -2.83
C SER A 64 1.93 10.97 -2.02
N ASP A 65 1.54 11.30 -0.80
CA ASP A 65 0.85 10.41 0.13
C ASP A 65 -0.57 10.11 -0.37
N ILE A 66 -1.24 11.12 -0.96
CA ILE A 66 -2.52 10.91 -1.67
C ILE A 66 -2.34 10.06 -2.93
N GLY A 67 -1.21 10.22 -3.63
CA GLY A 67 -0.86 9.39 -4.77
C GLY A 67 -0.70 7.93 -4.38
N LEU A 68 -0.05 7.64 -3.24
CA LEU A 68 0.01 6.28 -2.70
C LEU A 68 -1.39 5.73 -2.46
N LEU A 69 -2.26 6.45 -1.74
CA LEU A 69 -3.62 5.99 -1.47
C LEU A 69 -4.39 5.67 -2.77
N LYS A 70 -4.20 6.48 -3.82
CA LYS A 70 -4.78 6.22 -5.13
C LYS A 70 -4.27 4.91 -5.74
N LEU A 71 -2.96 4.64 -5.68
CA LEU A 71 -2.38 3.38 -6.15
C LEU A 71 -2.98 2.19 -5.39
N GLU A 72 -3.10 2.28 -4.07
CA GLU A 72 -3.70 1.22 -3.24
C GLU A 72 -5.17 0.97 -3.63
N GLN A 73 -5.95 2.04 -3.86
CA GLN A 73 -7.34 1.91 -4.30
C GLN A 73 -7.45 1.23 -5.67
N GLU A 74 -6.60 1.60 -6.62
CA GLU A 74 -6.54 0.97 -7.95
C GLU A 74 -6.13 -0.51 -7.85
N THR A 75 -5.12 -0.82 -7.02
CA THR A 75 -4.69 -2.19 -6.74
C THR A 75 -5.83 -3.02 -6.16
N TRP A 76 -6.56 -2.52 -5.16
CA TRP A 76 -7.69 -3.24 -4.57
C TRP A 76 -8.85 -3.43 -5.56
N GLY A 77 -9.13 -2.44 -6.40
CA GLY A 77 -10.09 -2.57 -7.49
C GLY A 77 -9.71 -3.73 -8.43
N ARG A 78 -8.45 -3.78 -8.86
CA ARG A 78 -7.95 -4.86 -9.71
C ARG A 78 -7.95 -6.21 -9.00
N THR A 79 -7.64 -6.23 -7.71
CA THR A 79 -7.65 -7.44 -6.87
C THR A 79 -9.03 -8.08 -6.86
N ILE A 80 -10.08 -7.25 -6.71
CA ILE A 80 -11.49 -7.71 -6.75
C ILE A 80 -11.82 -8.33 -8.10
N GLU A 81 -11.43 -7.70 -9.21
CA GLU A 81 -11.63 -8.26 -10.55
C GLU A 81 -10.96 -9.62 -10.73
N LEU A 82 -9.71 -9.75 -10.26
CA LEU A 82 -8.96 -11.00 -10.35
C LEU A 82 -9.59 -12.10 -9.49
N ALA A 83 -9.97 -11.76 -8.25
CA ALA A 83 -10.60 -12.69 -7.32
C ALA A 83 -11.93 -13.21 -7.87
N ASN A 84 -12.77 -12.33 -8.41
CA ASN A 84 -14.01 -12.71 -9.09
C ASN A 84 -13.77 -13.66 -10.27
N SER A 85 -12.71 -13.42 -11.06
CA SER A 85 -12.35 -14.30 -12.19
C SER A 85 -11.85 -15.69 -11.79
N LEU A 86 -11.49 -15.85 -10.51
CA LEU A 86 -10.92 -17.08 -9.94
C LEU A 86 -11.87 -17.76 -8.95
N ASP A 87 -13.09 -17.24 -8.80
CA ASP A 87 -14.09 -17.69 -7.82
C ASP A 87 -13.55 -17.66 -6.37
N ILE A 88 -12.84 -16.58 -6.03
CA ILE A 88 -12.30 -16.33 -4.69
C ILE A 88 -13.16 -15.27 -4.02
N THR A 89 -13.73 -15.61 -2.86
CA THR A 89 -14.55 -14.69 -2.07
C THR A 89 -13.70 -13.56 -1.51
N VAL A 90 -14.14 -12.32 -1.76
CA VAL A 90 -13.54 -11.12 -1.22
C VAL A 90 -14.49 -10.51 -0.19
N ASN A 91 -13.98 -10.23 1.00
CA ASN A 91 -14.70 -9.43 1.97
C ASN A 91 -14.38 -7.95 1.75
N ALA A 92 -15.41 -7.17 1.39
CA ALA A 92 -15.25 -5.73 1.15
C ALA A 92 -14.83 -4.97 2.42
N ASP A 93 -15.23 -5.45 3.61
CA ASP A 93 -14.89 -4.82 4.89
C ASP A 93 -13.39 -4.95 5.17
N ASP A 94 -12.78 -6.09 4.82
CA ASP A 94 -11.34 -6.30 4.98
C ASP A 94 -10.54 -5.36 4.06
N ILE A 95 -11.04 -5.11 2.83
CA ILE A 95 -10.43 -4.15 1.92
C ILE A 95 -10.54 -2.72 2.47
N GLN A 96 -11.71 -2.33 2.98
CA GLN A 96 -11.87 -1.00 3.56
C GLN A 96 -10.98 -0.81 4.80
N ALA A 97 -10.88 -1.83 5.66
CA ALA A 97 -9.98 -1.80 6.81
C ALA A 97 -8.52 -1.61 6.38
N ASN A 98 -8.08 -2.29 5.31
CA ASN A 98 -6.74 -2.09 4.74
C ASN A 98 -6.56 -0.64 4.23
N LEU A 99 -7.52 -0.11 3.48
CA LEU A 99 -7.48 1.28 2.99
C LEU A 99 -7.50 2.30 4.13
N ASP A 100 -8.22 2.03 5.21
CA ASP A 100 -8.30 2.90 6.39
C ASP A 100 -6.93 3.02 7.08
N THR A 101 -6.10 1.96 7.09
CA THR A 101 -4.74 2.07 7.62
C THR A 101 -3.91 3.14 6.88
N TYR A 102 -4.08 3.26 5.56
CA TYR A 102 -3.42 4.28 4.75
C TYR A 102 -4.03 5.67 4.96
N ARG A 103 -5.36 5.77 5.11
CA ARG A 103 -6.06 7.04 5.38
C ARG A 103 -5.64 7.60 6.74
N ASP A 104 -5.59 6.76 7.77
CA ASP A 104 -5.17 7.15 9.11
C ASP A 104 -3.69 7.53 9.15
N TRP A 105 -2.83 6.74 8.51
CA TRP A 105 -1.40 7.06 8.35
C TRP A 105 -1.19 8.43 7.67
N MET A 106 -1.90 8.68 6.57
CA MET A 106 -1.84 9.95 5.84
C MET A 106 -2.37 11.10 6.70
N HIS A 107 -3.50 10.90 7.38
CA HIS A 107 -4.09 11.90 8.28
C HIS A 107 -3.12 12.28 9.40
N GLU A 108 -2.51 11.29 10.05
CA GLU A 108 -1.51 11.55 11.08
C GLU A 108 -0.28 12.29 10.53
N ARG A 109 0.19 11.99 9.32
CA ARG A 109 1.30 12.73 8.70
C ARG A 109 0.97 14.18 8.42
N SER A 110 -0.29 14.45 8.06
CA SER A 110 -0.80 15.78 7.75
C SER A 110 -1.04 16.66 8.99
N LYS A 111 -1.05 16.11 10.22
CA LYS A 111 -1.29 16.94 11.42
C LYS A 111 -0.11 17.83 11.76
N CYS A 112 -0.33 19.15 11.71
CA CYS A 112 0.66 20.15 12.08
C CYS A 112 1.15 19.91 13.53
N PRO A 113 2.48 19.83 13.77
CA PRO A 113 2.99 19.61 15.12
C PRO A 113 2.70 20.79 16.06
N ALA A 114 2.60 22.02 15.53
CA ALA A 114 2.40 23.26 16.29
C ALA A 114 0.93 23.50 16.69
N CYS A 115 0.00 23.53 15.73
CA CYS A 115 -1.40 23.90 15.97
C CYS A 115 -2.41 22.77 15.74
N LYS A 116 -1.95 21.56 15.36
CA LYS A 116 -2.77 20.37 15.07
C LYS A 116 -3.71 20.48 13.87
N ALA A 117 -3.76 21.61 13.17
CA ALA A 117 -4.48 21.74 11.90
C ALA A 117 -3.93 20.77 10.83
N THR A 118 -4.79 20.39 9.90
CA THR A 118 -4.41 19.61 8.72
C THR A 118 -3.54 20.44 7.79
N GLY A 119 -2.31 19.97 7.56
CA GLY A 119 -1.36 20.53 6.62
C GLY A 119 -1.52 19.97 5.23
N LEU A 120 -0.98 20.71 4.27
CA LEU A 120 -0.91 20.33 2.87
C LEU A 120 0.45 19.75 2.56
N GLN A 121 0.49 18.64 1.83
CA GLN A 121 1.75 18.09 1.33
C GLN A 121 2.26 18.96 0.19
N ILE A 122 3.40 19.61 0.38
CA ILE A 122 4.01 20.49 -0.63
C ILE A 122 5.08 19.80 -1.46
N LYS A 123 5.72 18.77 -0.89
CA LYS A 123 6.68 17.87 -1.57
C LYS A 123 6.61 16.49 -0.92
N LEU A 124 7.22 15.48 -1.55
CA LEU A 124 7.33 14.15 -0.94
C LEU A 124 7.91 14.27 0.47
N ASN A 125 7.20 13.71 1.45
CA ASN A 125 7.54 13.77 2.87
C ASN A 125 7.62 15.17 3.50
N ILE A 126 7.17 16.24 2.84
CA ILE A 126 7.19 17.61 3.37
C ILE A 126 5.79 18.21 3.36
N TYR A 127 5.39 18.74 4.51
CA TYR A 127 4.10 19.35 4.75
C TYR A 127 4.23 20.81 5.19
N GLU A 128 3.21 21.59 4.89
CA GLU A 128 3.05 22.98 5.32
C GLU A 128 1.66 23.21 5.90
N CYS A 129 1.60 23.91 7.02
CA CYS A 129 0.33 24.26 7.66
C CYS A 129 -0.26 25.53 7.04
N PRO A 130 -1.50 25.50 6.52
CA PRO A 130 -2.14 26.70 5.99
C PRO A 130 -2.54 27.71 7.07
N VAL A 131 -2.58 27.31 8.35
CA VAL A 131 -3.01 28.16 9.47
C VAL A 131 -1.87 28.94 10.11
N CYS A 132 -0.71 28.31 10.30
CA CYS A 132 0.43 28.92 10.99
C CYS A 132 1.73 28.91 10.17
N SER A 133 1.67 28.48 8.90
CA SER A 133 2.80 28.39 7.97
C SER A 133 3.95 27.50 8.45
N HIS A 134 3.73 26.69 9.48
CA HIS A 134 4.73 25.77 10.02
C HIS A 134 5.02 24.67 9.00
N ARG A 135 6.31 24.36 8.79
CA ARG A 135 6.77 23.32 7.87
C ARG A 135 7.42 22.16 8.61
N TRP A 136 7.09 20.93 8.21
CA TRP A 136 7.68 19.74 8.79
C TRP A 136 7.94 18.66 7.75
N LYS A 137 8.99 17.87 8.01
CA LYS A 137 9.34 16.67 7.29
C LYS A 137 8.83 15.45 8.06
N VAL A 138 8.31 14.46 7.36
CA VAL A 138 7.93 13.15 7.89
C VAL A 138 8.88 12.06 7.38
N ASN A 139 9.04 10.97 8.12
CA ASN A 139 9.66 9.75 7.58
C ASN A 139 8.66 8.97 6.73
N GLN A 140 9.10 7.93 6.02
CA GLN A 140 8.20 7.04 5.25
C GLN A 140 7.15 6.36 6.16
N ALA A 141 7.51 5.98 7.40
CA ALA A 141 6.58 5.60 8.47
C ALA A 141 5.53 4.53 8.15
N LYS A 142 5.69 3.72 7.10
CA LYS A 142 4.76 2.61 6.82
C LYS A 142 4.93 1.49 7.85
N ASP A 143 6.18 1.11 8.11
CA ASP A 143 6.54 0.01 9.03
C ASP A 143 7.24 0.49 10.30
N CYS A 144 7.21 1.80 10.57
CA CYS A 144 7.87 2.37 11.74
C CYS A 144 7.11 3.57 12.29
N ARG A 145 7.37 3.89 13.57
CA ARG A 145 6.73 5.01 14.26
C ARG A 145 6.91 6.32 13.46
N LEU A 146 5.81 7.05 13.30
CA LEU A 146 5.81 8.36 12.67
C LEU A 146 6.71 9.34 13.44
N LYS A 147 7.67 9.93 12.73
CA LYS A 147 8.57 10.98 13.22
C LYS A 147 8.32 12.24 12.41
N ARG A 148 8.14 13.36 13.11
CA ARG A 148 7.94 14.69 12.52
C ARG A 148 9.13 15.57 12.90
N GLN A 149 9.80 16.14 11.90
CA GLN A 149 10.95 17.02 12.09
C GLN A 149 10.61 18.42 11.57
N ASN A 150 10.82 19.43 12.40
CA ASN A 150 10.59 20.81 11.98
C ASN A 150 11.65 21.22 10.96
N ILE A 151 11.21 21.82 9.86
CA ILE A 151 12.10 22.42 8.88
C ILE A 151 12.18 23.90 9.24
N LYS A 152 13.38 24.39 9.60
CA LYS A 152 13.59 25.84 9.70
C LYS A 152 13.50 26.39 8.28
N ASN A 153 12.74 27.47 8.07
CA ASN A 153 12.84 28.22 6.83
C ASN A 153 14.32 28.60 6.67
N ALA A 154 14.95 28.18 5.57
CA ALA A 154 16.23 28.75 5.18
C ALA A 154 15.95 30.25 4.99
N GLN A 155 16.63 31.08 5.79
CA GLN A 155 16.65 32.53 5.62
C GLN A 155 17.30 32.87 4.28
#